data_AF-A0A961QUG7-F1
#
_entry.id   AF-A0A961QUG7-F1
#
_cell.length_a   1.000
_cell.length_b   1.000
_cell.length_c   1.000
_cell.angle_alpha   90.00
_cell.angle_beta   90.00
_cell.angle_gamma   90.00
#
_symmetry.space_group_name_H-M   'P 1'
#
loop_
_entity.id
_entity.type
_entity.pdbx_description
1 polymer ?
#
loop_
_entity_poly.entity_id
_entity_poly.type
_entity_poly.pdbx_seq_one_letter_code
_entity_poly.pdbx_strand_id
1 'polypeptide(L)'
;AKGFAPALLAEAGLVGLPEGGGSAYDRFRGRITFPIRDARGRAIGFGARALTSDQQPKYLNSPETPLFDKGRTLYNIAPARAAAGKSGELLVCEGYMDVIALAQAGIEHAVAPLGTAITETQLQLLWRLAPEPVVALDGDAAGRKAAQRLIDLALPLLTPGHALRFAVMPADQDPDDIVRAGGAAAMQALVAASLPMVELIWSRETEGAVLDSPERRAALDGRLKAHLARIADPGLRAHYQAEIRSRRAALFAPPPRPARSDRI
;
A
#
# COMPACT_ATOMS: atom_id res chain seq x y z
N ALA A 1 0.85 40.25 -10.06
CA ALA A 1 0.88 38.88 -10.62
C ALA A 1 2.12 38.73 -11.50
N LYS A 2 2.82 37.58 -11.48
CA LYS A 2 4.08 37.37 -12.24
C LYS A 2 3.88 37.15 -13.76
N GLY A 3 2.79 37.65 -14.35
CA GLY A 3 2.55 37.62 -15.80
C GLY A 3 2.11 36.28 -16.42
N PHE A 4 1.82 35.24 -15.64
CA PHE A 4 1.35 33.96 -16.18
C PHE A 4 -0.12 34.02 -16.64
N ALA A 5 -0.39 33.44 -17.81
CA ALA A 5 -1.75 33.36 -18.36
C ALA A 5 -2.64 32.44 -17.51
N PRO A 6 -3.90 32.81 -17.21
CA PRO A 6 -4.81 31.99 -16.41
C PRO A 6 -5.02 30.58 -16.96
N ALA A 7 -5.06 30.42 -18.29
CA ALA A 7 -5.20 29.12 -18.95
C ALA A 7 -4.01 28.18 -18.62
N LEU A 8 -2.78 28.70 -18.61
CA LEU A 8 -1.59 27.93 -18.25
C LEU A 8 -1.61 27.51 -16.77
N LEU A 9 -2.07 28.39 -15.88
CA LEU A 9 -2.22 28.05 -14.46
C LEU A 9 -3.30 26.98 -14.24
N ALA A 10 -4.36 26.99 -15.04
CA ALA A 10 -5.43 26.01 -15.00
C ALA A 10 -4.97 24.65 -15.54
N GLU A 11 -4.22 24.64 -16.65
CA GLU A 11 -3.59 23.43 -17.21
C GLU A 11 -2.60 22.79 -16.22
N ALA A 12 -1.85 23.60 -15.47
CA ALA A 12 -0.99 23.14 -14.37
C ALA A 12 -1.77 22.74 -13.10
N GLY A 13 -3.11 22.87 -13.10
CA GLY A 13 -3.97 22.47 -11.98
C GLY A 13 -3.88 23.37 -10.74
N LEU A 14 -3.33 24.58 -10.86
CA LEU A 14 -3.13 25.51 -9.74
C LEU A 14 -4.38 26.37 -9.46
N VAL A 15 -5.15 26.67 -10.51
CA VAL A 15 -6.41 27.42 -10.42
C VAL A 15 -7.55 26.62 -11.04
N GLY A 16 -8.77 26.86 -10.58
CA GLY A 16 -10.01 26.41 -11.22
C GLY A 16 -10.60 27.51 -12.10
N LEU A 17 -11.23 27.10 -13.21
CA LEU A 17 -11.99 27.97 -14.10
C LEU A 17 -13.49 27.64 -13.94
N PRO A 18 -14.35 28.60 -13.60
CA PRO A 18 -15.80 28.37 -13.54
C PRO A 18 -16.38 28.02 -14.91
N GLU A 19 -17.28 27.04 -14.99
CA GLU A 19 -17.89 26.57 -16.25
C GLU A 19 -18.72 27.65 -16.97
N GLY A 20 -19.29 28.62 -16.25
CA GLY A 20 -20.13 29.69 -16.81
C GLY A 20 -19.38 30.95 -17.26
N GLY A 21 -18.05 30.93 -17.28
CA GLY A 21 -17.25 32.14 -17.44
C GLY A 21 -17.20 32.95 -16.13
N GLY A 22 -16.01 33.24 -15.66
CA GLY A 22 -15.80 33.91 -14.38
C GLY A 22 -14.32 34.03 -14.06
N SER A 23 -14.00 34.71 -12.96
CA SER A 23 -12.61 34.82 -12.53
C SER A 23 -12.07 33.46 -12.08
N ALA A 24 -10.83 33.16 -12.48
CA ALA A 24 -10.12 32.00 -11.96
C ALA A 24 -10.00 32.08 -10.44
N TYR A 25 -10.01 30.93 -9.77
CA TYR A 25 -9.87 30.84 -8.32
C TYR A 25 -8.75 29.87 -7.92
N ASP A 26 -8.07 30.18 -6.82
CA ASP A 26 -7.02 29.33 -6.28
C ASP A 26 -7.58 27.98 -5.84
N ARG A 27 -7.03 26.89 -6.38
CA ARG A 27 -7.50 25.54 -6.09
C ARG A 27 -7.20 25.10 -4.65
N PHE A 28 -6.06 25.52 -4.12
CA PHE A 28 -5.55 25.07 -2.82
C PHE A 28 -5.73 26.10 -1.69
N ARG A 29 -6.76 26.95 -1.77
CA ARG A 29 -7.02 28.03 -0.81
C ARG A 29 -7.20 27.50 0.62
N GLY A 30 -6.54 28.13 1.59
CA GLY A 30 -6.74 27.84 3.02
C GLY A 30 -6.29 26.45 3.46
N ARG A 31 -5.29 25.86 2.78
CA ARG A 31 -4.81 24.50 3.02
C ARG A 31 -3.30 24.49 3.26
N ILE A 32 -2.84 23.52 4.04
CA ILE A 32 -1.42 23.15 4.04
C ILE A 32 -1.14 22.44 2.73
N THR A 33 -0.14 22.89 1.97
CA THR A 33 0.20 22.32 0.66
C THR A 33 1.52 21.55 0.72
N PHE A 34 1.50 20.36 0.14
CA PHE A 34 2.61 19.42 0.07
C PHE A 34 3.01 19.25 -1.40
N PRO A 35 4.20 19.72 -1.81
CA PRO A 35 4.63 19.58 -3.20
C PRO A 35 4.82 18.11 -3.55
N ILE A 36 4.23 17.68 -4.66
CA ILE A 36 4.46 16.37 -5.27
C ILE A 36 5.59 16.55 -6.26
N ARG A 37 6.63 15.74 -6.13
CA ARG A 37 7.84 15.83 -6.95
C ARG A 37 8.03 14.57 -7.77
N ASP A 38 8.52 14.75 -9.00
CA ASP A 38 8.92 13.64 -9.84
C ASP A 38 10.23 13.00 -9.38
N ALA A 39 10.67 11.96 -10.09
CA ALA A 39 11.92 11.26 -9.80
C ALA A 39 13.19 12.14 -9.89
N ARG A 40 13.11 13.29 -10.58
CA ARG A 40 14.20 14.27 -10.71
C ARG A 40 14.09 15.41 -9.68
N GLY A 41 13.11 15.34 -8.78
CA GLY A 41 12.87 16.35 -7.75
C GLY A 41 12.10 17.59 -8.23
N ARG A 42 11.59 17.62 -9.47
CA ARG A 42 10.80 18.75 -9.99
C ARG A 42 9.39 18.71 -9.42
N ALA A 43 8.87 19.85 -8.98
CA ALA A 43 7.48 19.94 -8.53
C ALA A 43 6.54 19.79 -9.73
N ILE A 44 5.65 18.81 -9.67
CA ILE A 44 4.71 18.45 -10.75
C ILE A 44 3.25 18.60 -10.34
N GLY A 45 2.97 18.68 -9.03
CA GLY A 45 1.64 18.89 -8.50
C GLY A 45 1.69 19.15 -7.00
N PHE A 46 0.54 19.17 -6.36
CA PHE A 46 0.40 19.37 -4.93
C PHE A 46 -0.63 18.40 -4.35
N GLY A 47 -0.31 17.85 -3.17
CA GLY A 47 -1.32 17.40 -2.21
C GLY A 47 -1.62 18.55 -1.26
N ALA A 48 -2.81 18.57 -0.68
CA ALA A 48 -3.17 19.63 0.26
C ALA A 48 -4.15 19.11 1.32
N ARG A 49 -3.97 19.57 2.56
CA ARG A 49 -4.82 19.20 3.70
C ARG A 49 -5.59 20.43 4.18
N ALA A 50 -6.89 20.24 4.42
CA ALA A 50 -7.76 21.24 5.04
C ALA A 50 -7.21 21.68 6.41
N LEU A 51 -7.25 22.99 6.69
CA LEU A 51 -6.89 23.53 8.00
C LEU A 51 -8.04 23.39 9.02
N THR A 52 -9.28 23.37 8.53
CA THR A 52 -10.50 23.33 9.33
C THR A 52 -11.37 22.13 8.94
N SER A 53 -12.24 21.67 9.83
CA SER A 53 -13.08 20.48 9.62
C SER A 53 -14.24 20.68 8.63
N ASP A 54 -14.70 21.91 8.48
CA ASP A 54 -15.76 22.32 7.55
C ASP A 54 -15.25 22.40 6.10
N GLN A 55 -13.94 22.52 5.89
CA GLN A 55 -13.37 22.62 4.56
C GLN A 55 -13.26 21.25 3.87
N GLN A 56 -14.14 20.99 2.90
CA GLN A 56 -14.16 19.75 2.12
C GLN A 56 -13.46 19.88 0.75
N PRO A 57 -12.84 18.80 0.24
CA PRO A 57 -12.51 17.55 0.95
C PRO A 57 -11.41 17.75 2.01
N LYS A 58 -11.25 16.83 2.98
CA LYS A 58 -10.15 16.86 3.98
C LYS A 58 -8.77 16.88 3.30
N TYR A 59 -8.59 16.05 2.27
CA TYR A 59 -7.40 16.02 1.42
C TYR A 59 -7.76 16.31 -0.03
N LEU A 60 -6.96 17.15 -0.69
CA LEU A 60 -7.14 17.57 -2.08
C LEU A 60 -5.82 17.43 -2.83
N ASN A 61 -5.81 16.63 -3.89
CA ASN A 61 -4.65 16.53 -4.79
C ASN A 61 -4.89 17.37 -6.05
N SER A 62 -3.80 17.78 -6.70
CA SER A 62 -3.83 18.28 -8.08
C SER A 62 -4.69 17.35 -8.97
N PRO A 63 -5.43 17.91 -9.95
CA PRO A 63 -6.04 17.10 -11.00
C PRO A 63 -4.95 16.47 -11.87
N GLU A 64 -5.32 15.57 -12.79
CA GLU A 64 -4.39 15.13 -13.84
C GLU A 64 -3.95 16.34 -14.66
N THR A 65 -2.66 16.42 -15.00
CA THR A 65 -2.08 17.47 -15.84
C THR A 65 -1.03 16.87 -16.78
N PRO A 66 -0.55 17.62 -17.80
CA PRO A 66 0.58 17.15 -18.62
C PRO A 66 1.86 16.84 -17.81
N LEU A 67 1.98 17.37 -16.59
CA LEU A 67 3.12 17.16 -15.71
C LEU A 67 2.87 16.08 -14.64
N PHE A 68 1.61 15.79 -14.33
CA PHE A 68 1.22 14.98 -13.19
C PHE A 68 0.17 13.95 -13.56
N ASP A 69 0.57 12.68 -13.46
CA ASP A 69 -0.28 11.51 -13.59
C ASP A 69 -0.33 10.78 -12.25
N LYS A 70 -1.50 10.74 -11.60
CA LYS A 70 -1.65 10.07 -10.29
C LYS A 70 -1.32 8.59 -10.36
N GLY A 71 -1.74 7.93 -11.44
CA GLY A 71 -1.57 6.49 -11.64
C GLY A 71 -0.12 6.08 -11.93
N ARG A 72 0.79 7.04 -12.13
CA ARG A 72 2.21 6.79 -12.43
C ARG A 72 3.17 7.45 -11.44
N THR A 73 2.63 8.20 -10.48
CA THR A 73 3.42 8.96 -9.52
C THR A 73 3.26 8.37 -8.13
N LEU A 74 4.37 8.29 -7.40
CA LEU A 74 4.39 7.99 -5.96
C LEU A 74 4.91 9.23 -5.23
N TYR A 75 4.25 9.59 -4.13
CA TYR A 75 4.76 10.62 -3.23
C TYR A 75 6.11 10.19 -2.66
N ASN A 76 7.01 11.15 -2.44
CA ASN A 76 8.36 10.95 -1.89
C ASN A 76 9.29 10.03 -2.70
N ILE A 77 9.01 9.76 -3.97
CA ILE A 77 9.77 8.80 -4.79
C ILE A 77 11.28 9.10 -4.87
N ALA A 78 11.69 10.37 -4.93
CA ALA A 78 13.09 10.74 -5.11
C ALA A 78 13.94 10.50 -3.85
N PRO A 79 13.55 11.01 -2.66
CA PRO A 79 14.21 10.66 -1.40
C PRO A 79 14.13 9.16 -1.13
N ALA A 80 12.96 8.55 -1.32
CA ALA A 80 12.77 7.14 -1.03
C ALA A 80 13.66 6.23 -1.88
N ARG A 81 13.87 6.54 -3.17
CA ARG A 81 14.82 5.80 -4.02
C ARG A 81 16.25 5.87 -3.47
N ALA A 82 16.69 7.05 -3.05
CA ALA A 82 18.05 7.22 -2.53
C ALA A 82 18.24 6.47 -1.20
N ALA A 83 17.22 6.48 -0.34
CA ALA A 83 17.24 5.78 0.94
C ALA A 83 17.07 4.25 0.79
N ALA A 84 16.19 3.80 -0.10
CA ALA A 84 15.98 2.38 -0.40
C ALA A 84 17.22 1.73 -1.03
N GLY A 85 17.94 2.45 -1.89
CA GLY A 85 19.22 1.96 -2.44
C GLY A 85 20.32 1.73 -1.40
N LYS A 86 20.20 2.33 -0.20
CA LYS A 86 21.14 2.14 0.92
C LYS A 86 20.67 1.08 1.91
N SER A 87 19.38 1.06 2.22
CA SER A 87 18.78 0.15 3.21
C SER A 87 18.42 -1.22 2.62
N GLY A 88 18.14 -1.29 1.32
CA GLY A 88 17.52 -2.46 0.68
C GLY A 88 16.01 -2.56 0.93
N GLU A 89 15.41 -1.59 1.63
CA GLU A 89 14.02 -1.62 2.07
C GLU A 89 13.22 -0.47 1.46
N LEU A 90 11.93 -0.72 1.19
CA LEU A 90 10.98 0.30 0.75
C LEU A 90 9.65 0.07 1.47
N LEU A 91 9.18 1.09 2.19
CA LEU A 91 7.85 1.11 2.76
C LEU A 91 6.84 1.77 1.82
N VAL A 92 5.67 1.18 1.72
CA VAL A 92 4.53 1.71 0.95
C VAL A 92 3.39 1.99 1.91
N CYS A 93 3.08 3.26 2.14
CA CYS A 93 2.00 3.71 3.02
C CYS A 93 0.76 4.09 2.20
N GLU A 94 -0.38 4.29 2.87
CA GLU A 94 -1.61 4.71 2.20
C GLU A 94 -1.59 6.19 1.81
N GLY A 95 -1.09 7.05 2.71
CA GLY A 95 -1.10 8.49 2.55
C GLY A 95 0.27 9.14 2.60
N TYR A 96 0.37 10.35 2.01
CA TYR A 96 1.58 11.16 2.12
C TYR A 96 1.82 11.71 3.53
N MET A 97 0.80 11.74 4.41
CA MET A 97 0.99 12.12 5.80
C MET A 97 1.81 11.08 6.56
N ASP A 98 1.53 9.79 6.35
CA ASP A 98 2.30 8.69 6.93
C ASP A 98 3.76 8.75 6.48
N VAL A 99 3.98 9.02 5.19
CA VAL A 99 5.33 9.20 4.64
C VAL A 99 6.06 10.37 5.29
N ILE A 100 5.36 11.50 5.53
CA ILE A 100 5.94 12.65 6.22
C ILE A 100 6.29 12.31 7.68
N ALA A 101 5.40 11.63 8.40
CA ALA A 101 5.62 11.20 9.78
C ALA A 101 6.82 10.23 9.89
N LEU A 102 6.89 9.24 9.00
CA LEU A 102 8.01 8.32 8.89
C LEU A 102 9.32 9.04 8.59
N ALA A 103 9.31 9.97 7.63
CA ALA A 103 10.49 10.77 7.32
C ALA A 103 10.96 11.63 8.51
N GLN A 104 10.03 12.22 9.27
CA GLN A 104 10.35 12.96 10.49
C GLN A 104 11.00 12.07 11.57
N ALA A 105 10.67 10.79 11.60
CA ALA A 105 11.30 9.80 12.47
C ALA A 105 12.58 9.18 11.89
N GLY A 106 13.05 9.63 10.73
CA GLY A 106 14.28 9.14 10.10
C GLY A 106 14.09 7.91 9.18
N ILE A 107 12.84 7.51 8.91
CA ILE A 107 12.51 6.45 7.95
C ILE A 107 12.24 7.12 6.59
N GLU A 108 13.31 7.38 5.84
CA GLU A 108 13.23 8.14 4.58
C GLU A 108 12.82 7.31 3.36
N HIS A 109 12.84 5.97 3.47
CA HIS A 109 12.56 5.03 2.38
C HIS A 109 11.06 4.67 2.28
N ALA A 110 10.17 5.63 2.54
CA ALA A 110 8.72 5.46 2.45
C ALA A 110 8.12 6.21 1.25
N VAL A 111 7.12 5.61 0.60
CA VAL A 111 6.34 6.20 -0.50
C VAL A 111 4.85 5.97 -0.30
N ALA A 112 4.00 6.75 -0.98
CA ALA A 112 2.56 6.55 -0.96
C ALA A 112 1.91 6.85 -2.33
N PRO A 113 0.81 6.18 -2.70
CA PRO A 113 -0.03 6.60 -3.81
C PRO A 113 -0.76 7.91 -3.46
N LEU A 114 -1.35 8.56 -4.47
CA LEU A 114 -1.88 9.93 -4.34
C LEU A 114 -3.41 9.93 -4.33
N GLY A 115 -3.98 9.26 -3.32
CA GLY A 115 -5.44 9.17 -3.12
C GLY A 115 -6.15 8.20 -4.05
N THR A 116 -5.43 7.19 -4.55
CA THR A 116 -5.94 6.13 -5.42
C THR A 116 -5.41 4.77 -4.96
N ALA A 117 -6.09 3.70 -5.34
CA ALA A 117 -5.48 2.37 -5.26
C ALA A 117 -4.18 2.33 -6.08
N ILE A 118 -3.24 1.49 -5.66
CA ILE A 118 -1.99 1.26 -6.40
C ILE A 118 -2.34 0.71 -7.78
N THR A 119 -1.75 1.30 -8.82
CA THR A 119 -1.88 0.85 -10.21
C THR A 119 -0.80 -0.16 -10.59
N GLU A 120 -0.98 -0.85 -11.71
CA GLU A 120 0.07 -1.70 -12.29
C GLU A 120 1.38 -0.93 -12.52
N THR A 121 1.30 0.30 -13.04
CA THR A 121 2.49 1.11 -13.31
C THR A 121 3.21 1.47 -12.01
N GLN A 122 2.47 1.79 -10.95
CA GLN A 122 3.04 2.02 -9.63
C GLN A 122 3.64 0.75 -9.04
N LEU A 123 2.99 -0.41 -9.16
CA LEU A 123 3.53 -1.68 -8.67
C LEU A 123 4.86 -2.04 -9.35
N GLN A 124 4.94 -1.92 -10.67
CA GLN A 124 6.18 -2.11 -11.41
C GLN A 124 7.26 -1.12 -10.96
N LEU A 125 6.89 0.13 -10.69
CA LEU A 125 7.80 1.14 -10.17
C LEU A 125 8.30 0.80 -8.75
N LEU A 126 7.44 0.28 -7.87
CA LEU A 126 7.81 -0.19 -6.54
C LEU A 126 8.86 -1.31 -6.63
N TRP A 127 8.63 -2.32 -7.48
CA TRP A 127 9.59 -3.42 -7.69
C TRP A 127 10.94 -2.98 -8.25
N ARG A 128 10.96 -1.89 -9.04
CA ARG A 128 12.22 -1.28 -9.50
C ARG A 128 12.99 -0.56 -8.40
N LEU A 129 12.33 -0.14 -7.33
CA LEU A 129 12.96 0.52 -6.19
C LEU A 129 13.45 -0.50 -5.15
N ALA A 130 12.64 -1.51 -4.87
CA ALA A 130 12.97 -2.64 -4.02
C ALA A 130 12.28 -3.91 -4.55
N PRO A 131 12.98 -5.04 -4.72
CA PRO A 131 12.37 -6.26 -5.27
C PRO A 131 11.25 -6.86 -4.39
N GLU A 132 11.29 -6.59 -3.08
CA GLU A 132 10.28 -7.03 -2.11
C GLU A 132 9.90 -5.84 -1.19
N PRO A 133 9.07 -4.90 -1.65
CA PRO A 133 8.65 -3.77 -0.84
C PRO A 133 7.63 -4.20 0.22
N VAL A 134 7.62 -3.47 1.35
CA VAL A 134 6.77 -3.71 2.50
C VAL A 134 5.61 -2.71 2.51
N VAL A 135 4.40 -3.21 2.35
CA VAL A 135 3.18 -2.40 2.41
C VAL A 135 2.77 -2.26 3.88
N ALA A 136 2.74 -1.03 4.38
CA ALA A 136 2.20 -0.71 5.70
C ALA A 136 0.69 -0.62 5.59
N LEU A 137 -0.02 -1.58 6.19
CA LEU A 137 -1.47 -1.68 6.15
C LEU A 137 -2.07 -1.11 7.42
N ASP A 138 -2.95 -0.13 7.26
CA ASP A 138 -3.73 0.41 8.37
C ASP A 138 -4.55 -0.71 9.03
N GLY A 139 -4.71 -0.63 10.35
CA GLY A 139 -5.35 -1.68 11.16
C GLY A 139 -6.86 -1.85 10.95
N ASP A 140 -7.45 -1.15 9.99
CA ASP A 140 -8.88 -1.06 9.75
C ASP A 140 -9.38 -2.00 8.62
N ALA A 141 -10.67 -1.95 8.34
CA ALA A 141 -11.27 -2.74 7.26
C ALA A 141 -10.92 -2.23 5.85
N ALA A 142 -10.64 -0.93 5.71
CA ALA A 142 -10.29 -0.32 4.44
C ALA A 142 -8.87 -0.74 4.00
N GLY A 143 -7.90 -0.73 4.92
CA GLY A 143 -6.53 -1.19 4.69
C GLY A 143 -6.47 -2.67 4.31
N ARG A 144 -7.23 -3.53 5.01
CA ARG A 144 -7.39 -4.94 4.60
C ARG A 144 -7.93 -5.08 3.18
N LYS A 145 -8.94 -4.28 2.80
CA LYS A 145 -9.51 -4.31 1.45
C LYS A 145 -8.54 -3.78 0.39
N ALA A 146 -7.75 -2.76 0.72
CA ALA A 146 -6.70 -2.23 -0.15
C ALA A 146 -5.60 -3.28 -0.38
N ALA A 147 -5.17 -3.98 0.66
CA ALA A 147 -4.22 -5.09 0.57
C ALA A 147 -4.72 -6.17 -0.41
N GLN A 148 -5.96 -6.62 -0.26
CA GLN A 148 -6.51 -7.66 -1.13
C GLN A 148 -6.59 -7.23 -2.61
N ARG A 149 -6.93 -5.96 -2.87
CA ARG A 149 -6.89 -5.41 -4.22
C ARG A 149 -5.47 -5.37 -4.79
N LEU A 150 -4.48 -5.01 -3.97
CA LEU A 150 -3.08 -5.03 -4.38
C LEU A 150 -2.58 -6.46 -4.67
N ILE A 151 -2.97 -7.43 -3.85
CA ILE A 151 -2.67 -8.85 -4.09
C ILE A 151 -3.28 -9.31 -5.41
N ASP A 152 -4.55 -8.98 -5.64
CA ASP A 152 -5.24 -9.29 -6.88
C ASP A 152 -4.53 -8.66 -8.10
N LEU A 153 -4.07 -7.41 -7.98
CA LEU A 153 -3.26 -6.76 -9.01
C LEU A 153 -1.90 -7.46 -9.23
N ALA A 154 -1.22 -7.84 -8.14
CA ALA A 154 0.13 -8.36 -8.18
C ALA A 154 0.21 -9.78 -8.74
N LEU A 155 -0.73 -10.67 -8.38
CA LEU A 155 -0.71 -12.09 -8.76
C LEU A 155 -0.35 -12.36 -10.24
N PRO A 156 -1.00 -11.75 -11.24
CA PRO A 156 -0.65 -11.98 -12.65
C PRO A 156 0.68 -11.38 -13.09
N LEU A 157 1.23 -10.45 -12.32
CA LEU A 157 2.46 -9.71 -12.63
C LEU A 157 3.70 -10.28 -11.91
N LEU A 158 3.50 -11.23 -10.99
CA LEU A 158 4.59 -11.83 -10.24
C LEU A 158 5.55 -12.59 -11.14
N THR A 159 6.84 -12.33 -10.93
CA THR A 159 7.96 -13.04 -11.52
C THR A 159 8.93 -13.45 -10.42
N PRO A 160 9.79 -14.46 -10.62
CA PRO A 160 10.89 -14.71 -9.71
C PRO A 160 11.68 -13.42 -9.41
N GLY A 161 11.99 -13.20 -8.14
CA GLY A 161 12.68 -11.98 -7.68
C GLY A 161 11.77 -10.80 -7.32
N HIS A 162 10.48 -10.84 -7.65
CA HIS A 162 9.52 -9.82 -7.23
C HIS A 162 8.50 -10.39 -6.24
N ALA A 163 8.33 -9.71 -5.12
CA ALA A 163 7.41 -10.11 -4.05
C ALA A 163 6.75 -8.89 -3.39
N LEU A 164 5.83 -9.13 -2.47
CA LEU A 164 5.25 -8.13 -1.58
C LEU A 164 5.19 -8.69 -0.17
N ARG A 165 5.49 -7.83 0.80
CA ARG A 165 5.24 -8.10 2.23
C ARG A 165 4.30 -7.07 2.80
N PHE A 166 3.69 -7.40 3.93
CA PHE A 166 2.66 -6.59 4.56
C PHE A 166 2.95 -6.43 6.04
N ALA A 167 3.28 -5.22 6.47
CA ALA A 167 3.33 -4.85 7.87
C ALA A 167 1.92 -4.42 8.30
N VAL A 168 1.25 -5.25 9.09
CA VAL A 168 -0.13 -4.99 9.54
C VAL A 168 -0.08 -4.16 10.82
N MET A 169 -0.65 -2.96 10.79
CA MET A 169 -0.73 -2.11 11.98
C MET A 169 -1.76 -2.69 12.98
N PRO A 170 -1.60 -2.40 14.28
CA PRO A 170 -2.63 -2.66 15.29
C PRO A 170 -3.97 -2.02 14.90
N ALA A 171 -5.06 -2.54 15.46
CA ALA A 171 -6.42 -2.09 15.15
C ALA A 171 -6.55 -0.56 15.26
N ASP A 172 -7.12 0.03 14.21
CA ASP A 172 -7.39 1.47 14.08
C ASP A 172 -6.16 2.39 14.19
N GLN A 173 -4.95 1.86 13.96
CA GLN A 173 -3.71 2.65 13.90
C GLN A 173 -3.16 2.71 12.47
N ASP A 174 -2.51 3.84 12.17
CA ASP A 174 -1.74 4.10 10.96
C ASP A 174 -0.23 4.21 11.29
N PRO A 175 0.67 4.32 10.29
CA PRO A 175 2.09 4.47 10.55
C PRO A 175 2.46 5.75 11.34
N ASP A 176 1.68 6.82 11.22
CA ASP A 176 1.88 8.05 11.99
C ASP A 176 1.61 7.81 13.49
N ASP A 177 0.53 7.11 13.83
CA ASP A 177 0.22 6.70 15.21
C ASP A 177 1.33 5.83 15.82
N ILE A 178 1.84 4.86 15.07
CA ILE A 178 2.91 3.96 15.52
C ILE A 178 4.20 4.73 15.81
N VAL A 179 4.60 5.61 14.90
CA VAL A 179 5.81 6.42 15.05
C VAL A 179 5.64 7.44 16.18
N ARG A 180 4.47 8.04 16.35
CA ARG A 180 4.19 8.95 17.47
C ARG A 180 4.29 8.25 18.82
N ALA A 181 3.83 7.00 18.91
CA ALA A 181 3.82 6.25 20.16
C ALA A 181 5.19 5.64 20.52
N GLY A 182 5.90 5.08 19.53
CA GLY A 182 7.09 4.26 19.77
C GLY A 182 8.32 4.60 18.92
N GLY A 183 8.26 5.68 18.14
CA GLY A 183 9.33 6.13 17.26
C GLY A 183 9.65 5.16 16.12
N ALA A 184 10.80 5.37 15.49
CA ALA A 184 11.24 4.54 14.36
C ALA A 184 11.39 3.05 14.72
N ALA A 185 11.82 2.75 15.96
CA ALA A 185 12.03 1.38 16.41
C ALA A 185 10.73 0.55 16.42
N ALA A 186 9.60 1.16 16.80
CA ALA A 186 8.31 0.49 16.77
C ALA A 186 7.90 0.14 15.33
N MET A 187 8.10 1.05 14.39
CA MET A 187 7.81 0.79 12.98
C MET A 187 8.74 -0.30 12.41
N GLN A 188 10.03 -0.26 12.74
CA GLN A 188 11.00 -1.28 12.31
C GLN A 188 10.65 -2.67 12.84
N ALA A 189 10.14 -2.78 14.06
CA ALA A 189 9.67 -4.05 14.61
C ALA A 189 8.50 -4.63 13.79
N LEU A 190 7.54 -3.78 13.37
CA LEU A 190 6.42 -4.21 12.50
C LEU A 190 6.89 -4.58 11.09
N VAL A 191 7.86 -3.85 10.53
CA VAL A 191 8.48 -4.18 9.24
C VAL A 191 9.19 -5.53 9.29
N ALA A 192 9.96 -5.79 10.35
CA ALA A 192 10.64 -7.06 10.58
C ALA A 192 9.64 -8.23 10.77
N ALA A 193 8.49 -7.95 11.39
CA ALA A 193 7.39 -8.91 11.57
C ALA A 193 6.41 -8.95 10.37
N SER A 194 6.73 -8.28 9.25
CA SER A 194 5.84 -8.22 8.09
C SER A 194 5.53 -9.62 7.55
N LEU A 195 4.32 -9.78 7.04
CA LEU A 195 3.80 -11.05 6.55
C LEU A 195 4.03 -11.19 5.04
N PRO A 196 4.43 -12.37 4.55
CA PRO A 196 4.51 -12.60 3.11
C PRO A 196 3.11 -12.59 2.49
N MET A 197 3.02 -12.24 1.21
CA MET A 197 1.73 -12.17 0.49
C MET A 197 0.87 -13.45 0.59
N VAL A 198 1.50 -14.64 0.61
CA VAL A 198 0.79 -15.92 0.74
C VAL A 198 0.01 -16.05 2.06
N GLU A 199 0.47 -15.41 3.14
CA GLU A 199 -0.24 -15.37 4.42
C GLU A 199 -1.56 -14.62 4.29
N LEU A 200 -1.57 -13.49 3.58
CA LEU A 200 -2.77 -12.69 3.38
C LEU A 200 -3.76 -13.35 2.41
N ILE A 201 -3.27 -14.10 1.42
CA ILE A 201 -4.12 -14.94 0.55
C ILE A 201 -4.78 -16.04 1.37
N TRP A 202 -4.01 -16.70 2.24
CA TRP A 202 -4.53 -17.75 3.13
C TRP A 202 -5.59 -17.20 4.08
N SER A 203 -5.23 -16.15 4.84
CA SER A 203 -6.09 -15.52 5.83
C SER A 203 -7.41 -15.02 5.24
N ARG A 204 -7.38 -14.43 4.04
CA ARG A 204 -8.59 -14.01 3.28
C ARG A 204 -9.64 -15.12 3.17
N GLU A 205 -9.20 -16.36 3.01
CA GLU A 205 -10.08 -17.49 2.72
C GLU A 205 -10.42 -18.33 3.95
N THR A 206 -9.65 -18.19 5.04
CA THR A 206 -9.78 -19.02 6.25
C THR A 206 -10.26 -18.27 7.48
N GLU A 207 -9.95 -16.99 7.65
CA GLU A 207 -10.39 -16.22 8.82
C GLU A 207 -11.91 -16.10 8.85
N GLY A 208 -12.52 -16.52 9.97
CA GLY A 208 -13.97 -16.54 10.14
C GLY A 208 -14.72 -17.59 9.31
N ALA A 209 -14.01 -18.43 8.54
CA ALA A 209 -14.63 -19.46 7.71
C ALA A 209 -14.99 -20.71 8.53
N VAL A 210 -16.16 -21.30 8.24
CA VAL A 210 -16.55 -22.61 8.80
C VAL A 210 -16.13 -23.71 7.83
N LEU A 211 -15.26 -24.62 8.28
CA LEU A 211 -14.58 -25.66 7.45
C LEU A 211 -14.76 -27.08 8.01
N ASP A 212 -15.92 -27.32 8.61
CA ASP A 212 -16.34 -28.53 9.32
C ASP A 212 -16.81 -29.69 8.42
N SER A 213 -17.00 -29.45 7.11
CA SER A 213 -17.46 -30.47 6.16
C SER A 213 -16.48 -30.69 4.99
N PRO A 214 -16.44 -31.88 4.38
CA PRO A 214 -15.66 -32.14 3.17
C PRO A 214 -15.97 -31.15 2.03
N GLU A 215 -17.24 -30.79 1.83
CA GLU A 215 -17.69 -29.85 0.80
C GLU A 215 -17.14 -28.45 1.05
N ARG A 216 -17.17 -27.97 2.30
CA ARG A 216 -16.62 -26.66 2.69
C ARG A 216 -15.11 -26.60 2.51
N ARG A 217 -14.41 -27.70 2.81
CA ARG A 217 -12.96 -27.84 2.57
C ARG A 217 -12.64 -27.85 1.07
N ALA A 218 -13.41 -28.59 0.27
CA ALA A 218 -13.26 -28.58 -1.19
C ALA A 218 -13.53 -27.20 -1.81
N ALA A 219 -14.50 -26.45 -1.27
CA ALA A 219 -14.77 -25.08 -1.68
C ALA A 219 -13.61 -24.12 -1.37
N LEU A 220 -12.97 -24.25 -0.20
CA LEU A 220 -11.75 -23.53 0.14
C LEU A 220 -10.63 -23.83 -0.86
N ASP A 221 -10.40 -25.13 -1.15
CA ASP A 221 -9.40 -25.57 -2.12
C ASP A 221 -9.64 -24.95 -3.51
N GLY A 222 -10.91 -24.89 -3.93
CA GLY A 222 -11.32 -24.25 -5.18
C GLY A 222 -10.99 -22.74 -5.24
N ARG A 223 -11.28 -21.99 -4.17
CA ARG A 223 -10.98 -20.55 -4.10
C ARG A 223 -9.47 -20.27 -4.07
N LEU A 224 -8.72 -21.02 -3.27
CA LEU A 224 -7.25 -20.90 -3.23
C LEU A 224 -6.64 -21.24 -4.59
N LYS A 225 -7.10 -22.31 -5.25
CA LYS A 225 -6.66 -22.66 -6.59
C LYS A 225 -6.95 -21.55 -7.62
N ALA A 226 -8.09 -20.87 -7.51
CA ALA A 226 -8.43 -19.76 -8.38
C ALA A 226 -7.48 -18.57 -8.22
N HIS A 227 -7.07 -18.23 -6.99
CA HIS A 227 -6.04 -17.21 -6.76
C HIS A 227 -4.70 -17.60 -7.39
N LEU A 228 -4.22 -18.81 -7.10
CA LEU A 228 -2.90 -19.26 -7.57
C LEU A 228 -2.83 -19.45 -9.08
N ALA A 229 -3.95 -19.78 -9.74
CA ALA A 229 -4.02 -19.92 -11.19
C ALA A 229 -3.67 -18.62 -11.94
N ARG A 230 -3.78 -17.46 -11.26
CA ARG A 230 -3.45 -16.16 -11.84
C ARG A 230 -1.96 -15.92 -11.93
N ILE A 231 -1.13 -16.61 -11.15
CA ILE A 231 0.34 -16.46 -11.18
C ILE A 231 0.86 -16.97 -12.52
N ALA A 232 1.32 -16.07 -13.39
CA ALA A 232 1.75 -16.43 -14.74
C ALA A 232 2.93 -17.41 -14.73
N ASP A 233 3.95 -17.15 -13.91
CA ASP A 233 5.15 -17.97 -13.80
C ASP A 233 4.86 -19.37 -13.19
N PRO A 234 5.11 -20.47 -13.92
CA PRO A 234 4.82 -21.83 -13.43
C PRO A 234 5.66 -22.24 -12.21
N GLY A 235 6.92 -21.81 -12.12
CA GLY A 235 7.81 -22.18 -11.00
C GLY A 235 7.34 -21.53 -9.71
N LEU A 236 7.08 -20.23 -9.75
CA LEU A 236 6.55 -19.47 -8.62
C LEU A 236 5.17 -20.00 -8.22
N ARG A 237 4.29 -20.28 -9.19
CA ARG A 237 2.98 -20.90 -8.92
C ARG A 237 3.12 -22.21 -8.15
N ALA A 238 4.07 -23.07 -8.51
CA ALA A 238 4.32 -24.33 -7.81
C ALA A 238 4.78 -24.11 -6.36
N HIS A 239 5.62 -23.10 -6.10
CA HIS A 239 6.02 -22.75 -4.72
C HIS A 239 4.84 -22.26 -3.88
N TYR A 240 3.98 -21.38 -4.42
CA TYR A 240 2.76 -20.95 -3.73
C TYR A 240 1.81 -22.14 -3.45
N GLN A 241 1.66 -23.06 -4.40
CA GLN A 241 0.85 -24.27 -4.21
C GLN A 241 1.41 -25.19 -3.13
N ALA A 242 2.74 -25.34 -3.05
CA ALA A 242 3.38 -26.11 -1.98
C ALA A 242 3.13 -25.49 -0.60
N GLU A 243 3.28 -24.17 -0.49
CA GLU A 243 3.05 -23.43 0.75
C GLU A 243 1.58 -23.52 1.22
N ILE A 244 0.63 -23.32 0.29
CA ILE A 244 -0.79 -23.47 0.60
C ILE A 244 -1.14 -24.91 1.01
N ARG A 245 -0.54 -25.93 0.39
CA ARG A 245 -0.72 -27.33 0.82
C ARG A 245 -0.20 -27.57 2.23
N SER A 246 0.95 -26.98 2.58
CA SER A 246 1.54 -27.06 3.92
C SER A 246 0.59 -26.46 4.98
N ARG A 247 0.10 -25.24 4.72
CA ARG A 247 -0.86 -24.54 5.60
C ARG A 247 -2.16 -25.30 5.77
N ARG A 248 -2.68 -25.86 4.69
CA ARG A 248 -3.87 -26.72 4.70
C ARG A 248 -3.67 -27.98 5.54
N ALA A 249 -2.51 -28.63 5.42
CA ALA A 249 -2.20 -29.81 6.23
C ALA A 249 -2.17 -29.44 7.73
N ALA A 250 -1.59 -28.29 8.08
CA ALA A 250 -1.57 -27.80 9.45
C ALA A 250 -2.97 -27.48 9.98
N LEU A 251 -3.82 -26.80 9.19
CA LEU A 251 -5.18 -26.41 9.59
C LEU A 251 -6.09 -27.61 9.90
N PHE A 252 -5.93 -28.73 9.18
CA PHE A 252 -6.74 -29.93 9.35
C PHE A 252 -5.99 -31.07 10.04
N ALA A 253 -4.83 -30.79 10.62
CA ALA A 253 -4.10 -31.79 11.41
C ALA A 253 -4.96 -32.22 12.61
N PRO A 254 -5.01 -33.52 12.94
CA PRO A 254 -5.65 -33.95 14.18
C PRO A 254 -4.94 -33.31 15.38
N PRO A 255 -5.66 -32.97 16.46
CA PRO A 255 -5.05 -32.40 17.64
C PRO A 255 -3.95 -33.33 18.18
N PRO A 256 -2.85 -32.80 18.73
CA PRO A 256 -1.81 -33.61 19.32
C PRO A 256 -2.42 -34.53 20.38
N ARG A 257 -2.07 -35.83 20.32
CA ARG A 257 -2.53 -36.79 21.33
C ARG A 257 -2.08 -36.30 22.71
N PRO A 258 -2.95 -36.31 23.74
CA PRO A 258 -2.53 -35.96 25.09
C PRO A 258 -1.38 -36.88 25.50
N ALA A 259 -0.33 -36.31 26.08
CA ALA A 259 0.78 -37.07 26.64
C ALA A 259 0.19 -38.11 27.60
N ARG A 260 0.55 -39.39 27.42
CA ARG A 260 0.18 -40.44 28.36
C ARG A 260 0.69 -39.99 29.72
N SER A 261 -0.20 -39.64 30.65
CA SER A 261 0.21 -39.46 32.04
C SER A 261 0.63 -40.85 32.49
N ASP A 262 1.93 -41.05 32.70
CA ASP A 262 2.43 -42.26 33.33
C ASP A 262 1.75 -42.35 34.70
N ARG A 263 0.75 -43.24 34.80
CA ARG A 263 0.16 -43.63 36.07
C ARG A 263 1.20 -44.48 36.79
N ILE A 264 1.80 -43.90 37.82
CA ILE A 264 2.51 -44.60 38.90
C ILE A 264 1.51 -45.43 39.68
#